data_AF-A0A8H2E9Y4-F1
#
_entry.id   AF-A0A8H2E9Y4-F1
#
_cell.length_a   1.000
_cell.length_b   1.000
_cell.length_c   1.000
_cell.angle_alpha   90.00
_cell.angle_beta   90.00
_cell.angle_gamma   90.00
#
_symmetry.space_group_name_H-M   'P 1'
#
loop_
_entity.id
_entity.type
_entity.pdbx_description
1 polymer ?
#
loop_
_entity_poly.entity_id
_entity_poly.type
_entity_poly.pdbx_seq_one_letter_code
_entity_poly.pdbx_strand_id
1 'polypeptide(L)'
;MHMCLYEYKGHALCRAPEKPKSDSRIFMYLGFDDDEIKEMKFSVGLHPRAFSVLRLKEVRWKPEIIESLSIPPVNKDFLRSVVQANATKQDKFDDIVQDKGKSLIGLFTGPPGVGKTLTAKVMAEVAERPLYMLSSSELGDNATTVQNPLDSALDLGSRWNAVVLLDEAGVFLAKRDNQNLNCNAITSVFLRKLEYYQEILLLTTNRLASIDEAFKSRIHIVLEYPNLDTAARREIGNTFFNRAPETVDINHGERVRLSKLRLNGRQLKT
;
A
#
# COMPACT_ATOMS: atom_id res chain seq x y z
N MET A 1 0.62 3.80 36.51
CA MET A 1 1.17 4.94 35.73
C MET A 1 0.87 4.63 34.27
N HIS A 2 -0.17 5.28 33.73
CA HIS A 2 -0.82 4.96 32.46
C HIS A 2 -0.26 5.84 31.34
N MET A 3 0.22 5.21 30.27
CA MET A 3 0.75 5.92 29.10
C MET A 3 -0.41 6.19 28.13
N CYS A 4 -0.94 7.40 28.21
CA CYS A 4 -1.78 8.00 27.17
C CYS A 4 -0.88 8.59 26.09
N LEU A 5 -1.30 8.47 24.83
CA LEU A 5 -0.66 9.10 23.67
C LEU A 5 -0.60 10.63 23.85
N TYR A 6 0.53 11.18 24.31
CA TYR A 6 1.06 12.51 23.96
C TYR A 6 2.59 12.58 24.23
N GLU A 7 3.25 13.33 23.35
CA GLU A 7 4.69 13.57 23.10
C GLU A 7 5.54 14.06 24.30
N TYR A 8 6.78 13.53 24.49
CA TYR A 8 8.00 14.27 24.90
C TYR A 8 9.25 13.35 25.02
N LYS A 9 10.43 13.80 24.51
CA LYS A 9 11.78 13.16 24.46
C LYS A 9 12.11 12.23 23.27
N GLY A 10 11.87 12.71 22.05
CA GLY A 10 12.73 12.36 20.91
C GLY A 10 12.26 11.23 19.98
N HIS A 11 11.31 10.38 20.37
CA HIS A 11 10.67 9.42 19.44
C HIS A 11 9.22 9.14 19.88
N ALA A 12 8.25 9.30 18.97
CA ALA A 12 6.84 8.97 19.22
C ALA A 12 6.11 8.52 17.95
N LEU A 13 5.38 7.40 18.07
CA LEU A 13 4.36 6.92 17.13
C LEU A 13 3.07 7.78 17.24
N CYS A 14 2.78 8.49 16.15
CA CYS A 14 1.49 8.98 15.64
C CYS A 14 0.56 9.83 16.54
N ARG A 15 0.40 11.11 16.16
CA ARG A 15 -0.64 12.05 16.62
C ARG A 15 -1.75 12.14 15.56
N ALA A 16 -3.03 12.01 15.95
CA ALA A 16 -4.19 12.33 15.10
C ALA A 16 -4.94 13.55 15.67
N PRO A 17 -4.98 14.71 14.97
CA PRO A 17 -5.60 15.94 15.45
C PRO A 17 -7.14 15.97 15.46
N GLU A 18 -7.85 15.12 14.71
CA GLU A 18 -9.31 15.21 14.56
C GLU A 18 -10.01 13.86 14.44
N LYS A 19 -11.31 13.86 14.82
CA LYS A 19 -12.22 12.71 14.76
C LYS A 19 -12.48 12.34 13.29
N PRO A 20 -12.23 11.09 12.84
CA PRO A 20 -12.66 10.66 11.52
C PRO A 20 -14.19 10.71 11.41
N LYS A 21 -14.70 11.26 10.31
CA LYS A 21 -16.16 11.34 10.04
C LYS A 21 -16.70 9.92 9.73
N SER A 22 -17.97 9.70 10.09
CA SER A 22 -18.65 8.40 10.04
C SER A 22 -18.54 7.73 8.68
N ASP A 23 -18.36 6.41 8.69
CA ASP A 23 -18.17 5.46 7.56
C ASP A 23 -16.78 5.30 6.95
N SER A 24 -15.72 5.94 7.47
CA SER A 24 -14.35 5.60 7.07
C SER A 24 -13.85 4.34 7.78
N ARG A 25 -13.54 3.27 7.03
CA ARG A 25 -12.79 2.12 7.56
C ARG A 25 -11.31 2.47 7.53
N ILE A 26 -10.75 2.82 8.68
CA ILE A 26 -9.31 3.03 8.79
C ILE A 26 -8.68 1.63 8.89
N PHE A 27 -7.70 1.33 8.04
CA PHE A 27 -6.84 0.16 8.23
C PHE A 27 -5.46 0.69 8.61
N MET A 28 -5.08 0.52 9.87
CA MET A 28 -3.73 0.83 10.32
C MET A 28 -3.00 -0.49 10.50
N TYR A 29 -2.03 -0.75 9.63
CA TYR A 29 -1.15 -1.90 9.74
C TYR A 29 -0.02 -1.57 10.73
N LEU A 30 0.08 -2.38 11.79
CA LEU A 30 1.11 -2.25 12.83
C LEU A 30 1.85 -3.60 12.94
N GLY A 31 2.56 -3.98 11.86
CA GLY A 31 3.47 -5.13 11.80
C GLY A 31 2.85 -6.53 11.70
N PHE A 32 3.71 -7.50 11.37
CA PHE A 32 3.42 -8.92 11.23
C PHE A 32 3.81 -9.69 12.50
N ASP A 33 2.83 -10.13 13.29
CA ASP A 33 3.06 -11.13 14.35
C ASP A 33 2.60 -12.51 13.83
N ASP A 34 3.49 -13.52 13.85
CA ASP A 34 3.30 -14.90 13.36
C ASP A 34 3.13 -15.09 11.83
N ASP A 35 3.80 -14.30 11.00
CA ASP A 35 3.86 -14.41 9.51
C ASP A 35 2.50 -14.41 8.77
N GLU A 36 1.40 -14.23 9.51
CA GLU A 36 0.09 -13.84 9.01
C GLU A 36 -0.04 -12.31 9.01
N ILE A 37 -0.60 -11.77 7.92
CA ILE A 37 -0.98 -10.36 7.85
C ILE A 37 -2.14 -10.14 8.84
N LYS A 38 -1.86 -9.63 10.04
CA LYS A 38 -2.92 -9.22 10.97
C LYS A 38 -3.47 -7.85 10.54
N GLU A 39 -4.60 -7.89 9.85
CA GLU A 39 -5.36 -6.68 9.52
C GLU A 39 -6.05 -6.15 10.78
N MET A 40 -5.59 -5.01 11.32
CA MET A 40 -6.42 -4.25 12.25
C MET A 40 -7.47 -3.46 11.45
N LYS A 41 -8.69 -3.99 11.44
CA LYS A 41 -9.86 -3.33 10.85
C LYS A 41 -10.43 -2.35 11.87
N PHE A 42 -10.35 -1.04 11.60
CA PHE A 42 -11.08 -0.06 12.39
C PHE A 42 -12.42 0.20 11.71
N SER A 43 -13.52 -0.26 12.32
CA SER A 43 -14.86 0.19 11.97
C SER A 43 -15.22 1.38 12.84
N VAL A 44 -15.28 2.60 12.28
CA VAL A 44 -15.85 3.75 12.97
C VAL A 44 -17.37 3.63 12.89
N GLY A 45 -17.96 2.85 13.80
CA GLY A 45 -19.41 2.76 13.97
C GLY A 45 -20.00 4.04 14.56
N LEU A 46 -21.32 4.19 14.42
CA LEU A 46 -22.17 5.30 14.91
C LEU A 46 -22.09 5.59 16.43
N HIS A 47 -21.23 4.91 17.18
CA HIS A 47 -21.00 5.15 18.60
C HIS A 47 -19.51 5.41 18.93
N PRO A 48 -19.14 6.64 19.34
CA PRO A 48 -17.78 6.99 19.67
C PRO A 48 -17.52 6.64 21.13
N ARG A 49 -16.98 5.46 21.47
CA ARG A 49 -16.46 5.25 22.83
C ARG A 49 -15.46 4.10 22.93
N ALA A 50 -14.21 4.53 23.18
CA ALA A 50 -13.09 3.85 23.82
C ALA A 50 -12.40 2.69 23.05
N PHE A 51 -11.13 2.94 22.72
CA PHE A 51 -10.16 1.88 22.44
C PHE A 51 -9.53 1.44 23.76
N SER A 52 -9.44 0.12 24.00
CA SER A 52 -8.65 -0.39 25.12
C SER A 52 -7.17 -0.35 24.74
N VAL A 53 -6.48 0.69 25.21
CA VAL A 53 -5.04 0.93 24.98
C VAL A 53 -4.15 0.00 25.84
N LEU A 54 -4.75 -0.96 26.57
CA LEU A 54 -4.07 -1.80 27.56
C LEU A 54 -3.20 -2.92 26.95
N ARG A 55 -3.18 -3.10 25.63
CA ARG A 55 -2.42 -4.16 24.93
C ARG A 55 -1.59 -3.64 23.76
N LEU A 56 -1.03 -2.43 23.87
CA LEU A 56 -0.04 -1.99 22.91
C LEU A 56 1.25 -2.80 23.09
N LYS A 57 1.73 -3.36 21.99
CA LYS A 57 3.07 -3.96 21.89
C LYS A 57 3.88 -3.13 20.89
N GLU A 58 5.19 -3.13 21.08
CA GLU A 58 6.10 -2.55 20.10
C GLU A 58 5.97 -3.29 18.76
N VAL A 59 5.92 -2.53 17.68
CA VAL A 59 5.83 -3.07 16.32
C VAL A 59 7.18 -3.69 15.97
N ARG A 60 7.17 -4.95 15.55
CA ARG A 60 8.34 -5.62 14.99
C ARG A 60 8.23 -5.60 13.47
N TRP A 61 8.99 -4.70 12.84
CA TRP A 61 9.11 -4.63 11.39
C TRP A 61 9.92 -5.82 10.87
N LYS A 62 9.51 -6.36 9.72
CA LYS A 62 10.17 -7.50 9.06
C LYS A 62 10.62 -7.12 7.64
N PRO A 63 11.62 -6.24 7.47
CA PRO A 63 12.08 -5.81 6.15
C PRO A 63 12.58 -6.96 5.26
N GLU A 64 13.00 -8.08 5.85
CA GLU A 64 13.39 -9.32 5.17
C GLU A 64 12.26 -9.98 4.38
N ILE A 65 10.99 -9.65 4.67
CA ILE A 65 9.83 -10.24 3.99
C ILE A 65 9.81 -9.95 2.49
N ILE A 66 10.52 -8.91 2.04
CA ILE A 66 10.69 -8.62 0.61
C ILE A 66 11.34 -9.76 -0.17
N GLU A 67 12.08 -10.65 0.49
CA GLU A 67 12.62 -11.83 -0.16
C GLU A 67 11.54 -12.84 -0.57
N SER A 68 10.39 -12.82 0.10
CA SER A 68 9.25 -13.67 -0.26
C SER A 68 8.49 -13.19 -1.51
N LEU A 69 8.78 -11.98 -2.03
CA LEU A 69 8.16 -11.51 -3.26
C LEU A 69 8.76 -12.24 -4.48
N SER A 70 7.89 -12.89 -5.25
CA SER A 70 8.21 -13.50 -6.54
C SER A 70 8.34 -12.43 -7.65
N ILE A 71 9.30 -11.51 -7.51
CA ILE A 71 9.68 -10.50 -8.50
C ILE A 71 11.19 -10.58 -8.77
N PRO A 72 11.70 -10.09 -9.93
CA PRO A 72 13.13 -10.12 -10.23
C PRO A 72 13.97 -9.50 -9.10
N PRO A 73 15.14 -10.09 -8.74
CA PRO A 73 15.98 -9.57 -7.66
C PRO A 73 16.35 -8.10 -7.82
N VAL A 74 16.67 -7.67 -9.06
CA VAL A 74 16.95 -6.27 -9.40
C VAL A 74 15.81 -5.33 -8.96
N ASN A 75 14.56 -5.77 -9.09
CA ASN A 75 13.40 -4.98 -8.67
C ASN A 75 13.30 -4.93 -7.15
N LYS A 76 13.62 -6.02 -6.43
CA LYS A 76 13.64 -6.02 -4.96
C LYS A 76 14.67 -5.01 -4.42
N ASP A 77 15.88 -5.04 -4.97
CA ASP A 77 16.98 -4.16 -4.54
C ASP A 77 16.67 -2.69 -4.86
N PHE A 78 16.07 -2.44 -6.02
CA PHE A 78 15.58 -1.12 -6.39
C PHE A 78 14.50 -0.61 -5.42
N LEU A 79 13.47 -1.40 -5.14
CA LEU A 79 12.41 -1.02 -4.21
C LEU A 79 12.96 -0.75 -2.80
N ARG A 80 13.85 -1.59 -2.28
CA ARG A 80 14.54 -1.37 -1.00
C ARG A 80 15.25 -0.02 -0.99
N SER A 81 16.10 0.21 -2.00
CA SER A 81 16.93 1.41 -2.07
C SER A 81 16.09 2.68 -2.09
N VAL A 82 15.03 2.72 -2.91
CA VAL A 82 14.20 3.92 -3.04
C VAL A 82 13.35 4.16 -1.79
N VAL A 83 12.82 3.10 -1.18
CA VAL A 83 12.04 3.22 0.06
C VAL A 83 12.92 3.66 1.22
N GLN A 84 14.07 3.03 1.43
CA GLN A 84 14.98 3.37 2.52
C GLN A 84 15.52 4.80 2.37
N ALA A 85 15.83 5.23 1.15
CA ALA A 85 16.27 6.60 0.88
C ALA A 85 15.18 7.65 1.18
N ASN A 86 13.90 7.29 1.12
CA ASN A 86 12.80 8.16 1.56
C ASN A 86 12.51 8.04 3.05
N ALA A 87 12.67 6.84 3.62
CA ALA A 87 12.39 6.56 5.03
C ALA A 87 13.39 7.25 5.98
N THR A 88 14.68 7.27 5.62
CA THR A 88 15.80 7.74 6.48
C THR A 88 16.07 9.24 6.47
N LYS A 89 15.43 10.02 5.60
CA LYS A 89 15.74 11.45 5.38
C LYS A 89 15.19 12.42 6.44
N GLN A 90 14.88 11.97 7.65
CA GLN A 90 14.30 12.83 8.69
C GLN A 90 15.27 13.84 9.34
N ASP A 91 16.60 13.79 9.13
CA ASP A 91 17.51 14.60 9.97
C ASP A 91 18.69 15.32 9.29
N LYS A 92 18.82 15.37 7.95
CA LYS A 92 19.97 16.04 7.33
C LYS A 92 19.61 16.90 6.12
N PHE A 93 19.85 18.19 6.33
CA PHE A 93 19.92 19.33 5.40
C PHE A 93 18.64 20.11 5.15
N ASP A 94 18.59 21.21 5.89
CA ASP A 94 18.01 22.52 5.57
C ASP A 94 18.61 23.00 4.23
N ASP A 95 18.19 22.41 3.12
CA ASP A 95 18.63 22.81 1.78
C ASP A 95 17.59 23.73 1.15
N ILE A 96 18.11 24.85 0.66
CA ILE A 96 17.48 26.10 0.19
C ILE A 96 16.52 25.93 -1.01
N VAL A 97 16.10 24.69 -1.32
CA VAL A 97 15.03 24.34 -2.27
C VAL A 97 14.11 23.30 -1.60
N GLN A 98 13.14 23.79 -0.81
CA GLN A 98 12.31 23.04 0.15
C GLN A 98 11.42 21.88 -0.39
N ASP A 99 11.33 21.66 -1.70
CA ASP A 99 10.19 20.94 -2.29
C ASP A 99 10.47 19.77 -3.26
N LYS A 100 11.72 19.44 -3.60
CA LYS A 100 11.98 18.54 -4.75
C LYS A 100 12.48 17.12 -4.46
N GLY A 101 12.33 16.58 -3.25
CA GLY A 101 12.86 15.23 -2.97
C GLY A 101 12.25 14.45 -1.81
N LYS A 102 11.04 14.82 -1.35
CA LYS A 102 10.39 14.22 -0.19
C LYS A 102 9.41 13.10 -0.52
N SER A 103 8.80 13.14 -1.71
CA SER A 103 7.72 12.22 -2.07
C SER A 103 8.18 11.02 -2.86
N LEU A 104 7.59 9.87 -2.56
CA LEU A 104 7.75 8.65 -3.35
C LEU A 104 6.39 8.21 -3.84
N ILE A 105 6.14 8.41 -5.13
CA ILE A 105 4.91 7.95 -5.79
C ILE A 105 5.24 6.73 -6.65
N GLY A 106 4.73 5.56 -6.26
CA GLY A 106 4.89 4.31 -6.98
C GLY A 106 3.58 3.84 -7.62
N LEU A 107 3.66 3.28 -8.82
CA LEU A 107 2.54 2.69 -9.54
C LEU A 107 2.83 1.22 -9.84
N PHE A 108 1.99 0.34 -9.34
CA PHE A 108 2.04 -1.10 -9.59
C PHE A 108 0.89 -1.48 -10.52
N THR A 109 1.24 -2.05 -11.66
CA THR A 109 0.26 -2.33 -12.73
C THR A 109 0.37 -3.76 -13.20
N GLY A 110 -0.75 -4.37 -13.60
CA GLY A 110 -0.77 -5.73 -14.12
C GLY A 110 -2.05 -6.49 -13.79
N PRO A 111 -2.16 -7.77 -14.19
CA PRO A 111 -3.36 -8.59 -14.00
C PRO A 111 -3.77 -8.76 -12.52
N PRO A 112 -5.05 -9.10 -12.23
CA PRO A 112 -5.46 -9.38 -10.87
C PRO A 112 -4.73 -10.61 -10.30
N GLY A 113 -4.36 -10.55 -9.02
CA GLY A 113 -3.77 -11.68 -8.29
C GLY A 113 -2.27 -11.92 -8.53
N VAL A 114 -1.53 -10.99 -9.12
CA VAL A 114 -0.07 -11.09 -9.35
C VAL A 114 0.80 -10.49 -8.24
N GLY A 115 0.19 -10.08 -7.11
CA GLY A 115 0.93 -9.60 -5.94
C GLY A 115 1.12 -8.09 -5.79
N LYS A 116 0.47 -7.25 -6.61
CA LYS A 116 0.61 -5.76 -6.53
C LYS A 116 0.38 -5.18 -5.13
N THR A 117 -0.78 -5.47 -4.54
CA THR A 117 -1.16 -5.05 -3.18
C THR A 117 -0.23 -5.66 -2.13
N LEU A 118 0.25 -6.89 -2.35
CA LEU A 118 1.22 -7.53 -1.45
C LEU A 118 2.56 -6.78 -1.46
N THR A 119 3.06 -6.39 -2.63
CA THR A 119 4.29 -5.60 -2.73
C THR A 119 4.18 -4.27 -2.00
N ALA A 120 3.02 -3.60 -2.05
CA ALA A 120 2.81 -2.38 -1.27
C ALA A 120 2.88 -2.62 0.25
N LYS A 121 2.32 -3.73 0.74
CA LYS A 121 2.44 -4.15 2.14
C LYS A 121 3.88 -4.41 2.54
N VAL A 122 4.63 -5.13 1.71
CA VAL A 122 6.06 -5.38 1.91
C VAL A 122 6.87 -4.09 1.94
N MET A 123 6.56 -3.13 1.06
CA MET A 123 7.27 -1.85 1.05
C MET A 123 7.04 -1.04 2.31
N ALA A 124 5.87 -1.14 2.96
CA ALA A 124 5.64 -0.52 4.25
C ALA A 124 6.50 -1.13 5.36
N GLU A 125 6.70 -2.45 5.37
CA GLU A 125 7.63 -3.13 6.28
C GLU A 125 9.08 -2.69 6.07
N VAL A 126 9.51 -2.62 4.81
CA VAL A 126 10.85 -2.14 4.45
C VAL A 126 11.04 -0.67 4.80
N ALA A 127 9.97 0.13 4.75
CA ALA A 127 9.99 1.53 5.16
C ALA A 127 9.96 1.71 6.69
N GLU A 128 9.67 0.64 7.44
CA GLU A 128 9.39 0.68 8.88
C GLU A 128 8.29 1.69 9.22
N ARG A 129 7.27 1.76 8.36
CA ARG A 129 6.17 2.73 8.44
C ARG A 129 4.82 2.01 8.37
N PRO A 130 3.80 2.51 9.09
CA PRO A 130 2.46 1.93 8.98
C PRO A 130 1.94 2.04 7.55
N LEU A 131 1.14 1.07 7.13
CA LEU A 131 0.40 1.15 5.87
C LEU A 131 -1.00 1.69 6.14
N TYR A 132 -1.43 2.67 5.35
CA TYR A 132 -2.82 3.13 5.27
C TYR A 132 -3.37 2.75 3.90
N MET A 133 -4.31 1.81 3.86
CA MET A 133 -4.91 1.36 2.60
C MET A 133 -6.27 1.99 2.40
N LEU A 134 -6.53 2.42 1.17
CA LEU A 134 -7.79 2.97 0.72
C LEU A 134 -8.16 2.35 -0.63
N SER A 135 -9.35 1.79 -0.73
CA SER A 135 -9.91 1.28 -1.98
C SER A 135 -10.50 2.41 -2.80
N SER A 136 -10.43 2.33 -4.12
CA SER A 136 -11.12 3.24 -5.03
C SER A 136 -12.62 3.37 -4.74
N SER A 137 -13.25 2.31 -4.24
CA SER A 137 -14.68 2.30 -3.87
C SER A 137 -15.02 3.19 -2.66
N GLU A 138 -14.03 3.51 -1.83
CA GLU A 138 -14.21 4.31 -0.60
C GLU A 138 -14.09 5.82 -0.87
N LEU A 139 -13.58 6.20 -2.03
CA LEU A 139 -13.39 7.61 -2.42
C LEU A 139 -14.66 8.26 -2.95
N GLY A 140 -15.55 7.50 -3.59
CA GLY A 140 -16.74 8.04 -4.25
C GLY A 140 -16.61 8.09 -5.78
N ASP A 141 -17.63 8.63 -6.44
CA ASP A 141 -17.87 8.51 -7.89
C ASP A 141 -17.81 9.82 -8.67
N ASN A 142 -17.54 10.95 -7.99
CA ASN A 142 -17.49 12.26 -8.60
C ASN A 142 -16.44 13.17 -7.93
N ALA A 143 -16.10 14.28 -8.58
CA ALA A 143 -15.00 15.14 -8.13
C ALA A 143 -15.23 15.74 -6.72
N THR A 144 -16.46 16.03 -6.32
CA THR A 144 -16.76 16.61 -5.00
C THR A 144 -16.77 15.54 -3.91
N THR A 145 -17.26 14.33 -4.21
CA THR A 145 -17.26 13.22 -3.25
C THR A 145 -15.86 12.65 -3.02
N VAL A 146 -15.01 12.61 -4.04
CA VAL A 146 -13.62 12.10 -3.96
C VAL A 146 -12.68 13.00 -3.15
N GLN A 147 -12.92 14.32 -3.16
CA GLN A 147 -11.98 15.27 -2.57
C GLN A 147 -11.81 15.06 -1.06
N ASN A 148 -12.90 14.94 -0.30
CA ASN A 148 -12.81 14.85 1.17
C ASN A 148 -12.15 13.56 1.67
N PRO A 149 -12.51 12.36 1.16
CA PRO A 149 -11.87 11.11 1.57
C PRO A 149 -10.41 11.03 1.15
N LEU A 150 -10.07 11.55 -0.04
CA LEU A 150 -8.68 11.62 -0.50
C LEU A 150 -7.84 12.55 0.37
N ASP A 151 -8.35 13.73 0.71
CA ASP A 151 -7.67 14.68 1.58
C ASP A 151 -7.45 14.10 2.97
N SER A 152 -8.49 13.48 3.52
CA SER A 152 -8.40 12.80 4.80
C SER A 152 -7.35 11.69 4.79
N ALA A 153 -7.29 10.89 3.72
CA ALA A 153 -6.31 9.81 3.59
C ALA A 153 -4.86 10.32 3.48
N LEU A 154 -4.61 11.33 2.67
CA LEU A 154 -3.27 11.91 2.50
C LEU A 154 -2.83 12.68 3.75
N ASP A 155 -3.74 13.39 4.41
CA ASP A 155 -3.45 14.07 5.68
C ASP A 155 -3.10 13.06 6.78
N LEU A 156 -3.83 11.94 6.87
CA LEU A 156 -3.51 10.84 7.78
C LEU A 156 -2.17 10.19 7.44
N GLY A 157 -1.90 9.99 6.15
CA GLY A 157 -0.61 9.50 5.65
C GLY A 157 0.55 10.35 6.16
N SER A 158 0.44 11.67 6.01
CA SER A 158 1.44 12.64 6.46
C SER A 158 1.57 12.67 7.98
N ARG A 159 0.46 12.73 8.71
CA ARG A 159 0.45 12.80 10.19
C ARG A 159 1.01 11.54 10.85
N TRP A 160 0.87 10.39 10.20
CA TRP A 160 1.33 9.11 10.74
C TRP A 160 2.64 8.65 10.13
N ASN A 161 3.25 9.45 9.25
CA ASN A 161 4.42 9.04 8.49
C ASN A 161 4.19 7.67 7.80
N ALA A 162 2.97 7.46 7.28
CA ALA A 162 2.50 6.19 6.78
C ALA A 162 2.76 6.05 5.28
N VAL A 163 2.97 4.82 4.83
CA VAL A 163 2.82 4.48 3.42
C VAL A 163 1.33 4.49 3.11
N VAL A 164 0.89 5.33 2.19
CA VAL A 164 -0.50 5.32 1.71
C VAL A 164 -0.59 4.42 0.49
N LEU A 165 -1.56 3.52 0.47
CA LEU A 165 -1.89 2.68 -0.68
C LEU A 165 -3.29 3.01 -1.19
N LEU A 166 -3.37 3.41 -2.45
CA LEU A 166 -4.63 3.49 -3.19
C LEU A 166 -4.76 2.25 -4.07
N ASP A 167 -5.58 1.30 -3.63
CA ASP A 167 -5.81 0.05 -4.34
C ASP A 167 -6.87 0.27 -5.44
N GLU A 168 -6.61 -0.29 -6.62
CA GLU A 168 -7.47 -0.17 -7.81
C GLU A 168 -7.72 1.28 -8.28
N ALA A 169 -6.68 2.12 -8.25
CA ALA A 169 -6.72 3.53 -8.62
C ALA A 169 -7.00 3.83 -10.12
N GLY A 170 -7.42 2.85 -10.91
CA GLY A 170 -7.55 2.96 -12.37
C GLY A 170 -8.51 4.05 -12.86
N VAL A 171 -9.56 4.35 -12.11
CA VAL A 171 -10.52 5.44 -12.45
C VAL A 171 -9.87 6.82 -12.26
N PHE A 172 -9.07 7.01 -11.22
CA PHE A 172 -8.40 8.29 -10.93
C PHE A 172 -7.22 8.57 -11.85
N LEU A 173 -6.66 7.51 -12.43
CA LEU A 173 -5.53 7.59 -13.36
C LEU A 173 -5.98 7.65 -14.82
N ALA A 174 -7.28 7.58 -15.10
CA ALA A 174 -7.81 7.46 -16.45
C ALA A 174 -7.42 8.65 -17.36
N LYS A 175 -7.04 8.33 -18.61
CA LYS A 175 -6.85 9.32 -19.68
C LYS A 175 -8.09 10.18 -19.81
N ARG A 176 -7.87 11.49 -19.89
CA ARG A 176 -8.97 12.43 -20.08
C ARG A 176 -9.62 12.24 -21.45
N ASP A 177 -10.94 12.26 -21.47
CA ASP A 177 -11.76 12.09 -22.67
C ASP A 177 -12.85 13.17 -22.73
N ASN A 178 -13.08 13.74 -23.91
CA ASN A 178 -14.03 14.84 -24.12
C ASN A 178 -15.47 14.46 -23.77
N GLN A 179 -15.81 13.17 -23.79
CA GLN A 179 -17.16 12.68 -23.46
C GLN A 179 -17.35 12.45 -21.95
N ASN A 180 -16.27 12.36 -21.16
CA ASN A 180 -16.31 11.93 -19.77
C ASN A 180 -15.85 13.03 -18.80
N LEU A 181 -16.58 14.15 -18.79
CA LEU A 181 -16.27 15.34 -17.96
C LEU A 181 -16.12 15.02 -16.47
N ASN A 182 -16.94 14.13 -15.90
CA ASN A 182 -16.83 13.74 -14.49
C ASN A 182 -15.53 12.99 -14.20
N CYS A 183 -15.14 12.01 -15.03
CA CYS A 183 -13.87 11.31 -14.87
C CYS A 183 -12.69 12.27 -15.01
N ASN A 184 -12.73 13.20 -15.96
CA ASN A 184 -11.68 14.20 -16.12
C ASN A 184 -11.53 15.11 -14.89
N ALA A 185 -12.66 15.48 -14.27
CA ALA A 185 -12.66 16.28 -13.05
C ALA A 185 -12.03 15.51 -11.88
N ILE A 186 -12.36 14.23 -11.71
CA ILE A 186 -11.74 13.33 -10.72
C ILE A 186 -10.23 13.21 -10.96
N THR A 187 -9.81 12.91 -12.19
CA THR A 187 -8.40 12.83 -12.59
C THR A 187 -7.65 14.14 -12.28
N SER A 188 -8.30 15.28 -12.50
CA SER A 188 -7.72 16.60 -12.22
C SER A 188 -7.57 16.88 -10.72
N VAL A 189 -8.54 16.48 -9.89
CA VAL A 189 -8.42 16.53 -8.43
C VAL A 189 -7.25 15.67 -7.98
N PHE A 190 -7.13 14.45 -8.50
CA PHE A 190 -6.08 13.51 -8.12
C PHE A 190 -4.69 14.04 -8.48
N LEU A 191 -4.47 14.52 -9.71
CA LEU A 191 -3.19 15.11 -10.15
C LEU A 191 -2.73 16.26 -9.26
N ARG A 192 -3.66 17.14 -8.86
CA ARG A 192 -3.35 18.27 -7.98
C ARG A 192 -2.90 17.78 -6.60
N LYS A 193 -3.53 16.74 -6.07
CA LYS A 193 -3.19 16.19 -4.75
C LYS A 193 -1.85 15.47 -4.75
N LEU A 194 -1.51 14.76 -5.83
CA LEU A 194 -0.21 14.13 -5.99
C LEU A 194 0.96 15.12 -6.04
N GLU A 195 0.73 16.34 -6.53
CA GLU A 195 1.79 17.34 -6.69
C GLU A 195 2.36 17.85 -5.36
N TYR A 196 1.51 17.91 -4.32
CA TYR A 196 1.88 18.44 -3.00
C TYR A 196 2.06 17.34 -1.94
N TYR A 197 1.80 16.08 -2.27
CA TYR A 197 1.96 15.00 -1.31
C TYR A 197 3.44 14.69 -1.10
N GLN A 198 3.91 14.76 0.14
CA GLN A 198 5.35 14.66 0.50
C GLN A 198 5.75 13.33 1.13
N GLU A 199 4.89 12.32 1.16
CA GLU A 199 5.20 11.00 1.72
C GLU A 199 5.21 9.88 0.66
N ILE A 200 5.30 8.63 1.11
CA ILE A 200 5.22 7.44 0.26
C ILE A 200 3.76 7.17 -0.10
N LEU A 201 3.44 7.26 -1.39
CA LEU A 201 2.15 6.90 -1.97
C LEU A 201 2.34 5.79 -3.01
N LEU A 202 1.64 4.67 -2.80
CA LEU A 202 1.63 3.53 -3.71
C LEU A 202 0.24 3.42 -4.34
N LEU A 203 0.21 3.24 -5.65
CA LEU A 203 -1.00 3.10 -6.45
C LEU A 203 -0.99 1.72 -7.07
N THR A 204 -2.12 1.01 -7.05
CA THR A 204 -2.27 -0.22 -7.85
C THR A 204 -3.32 -0.02 -8.93
N THR A 205 -3.12 -0.63 -10.08
CA THR A 205 -4.14 -0.67 -11.13
C THR A 205 -4.05 -1.95 -11.95
N ASN A 206 -5.19 -2.38 -12.49
CA ASN A 206 -5.25 -3.45 -13.48
C ASN A 206 -5.24 -2.91 -14.92
N ARG A 207 -5.21 -1.59 -15.11
CA ARG A 207 -5.41 -0.91 -16.39
C ARG A 207 -4.24 0.02 -16.73
N LEU A 208 -3.18 -0.51 -17.36
CA LEU A 208 -2.00 0.29 -17.76
C LEU A 208 -2.26 1.19 -18.97
N ALA A 209 -2.97 0.70 -19.98
CA ALA A 209 -3.15 1.40 -21.26
C ALA A 209 -3.99 2.69 -21.16
N SER A 210 -4.67 2.89 -20.04
CA SER A 210 -5.61 3.99 -19.81
C SER A 210 -5.05 5.09 -18.90
N ILE A 211 -3.73 5.16 -18.65
CA ILE A 211 -3.17 6.16 -17.74
C ILE A 211 -2.94 7.51 -18.44
N ASP A 212 -3.40 8.60 -17.82
CA ASP A 212 -3.16 9.97 -18.30
C ASP A 212 -1.65 10.32 -18.26
N GLU A 213 -1.15 10.89 -19.36
CA GLU A 213 0.27 11.24 -19.51
C GLU A 213 0.76 12.20 -18.42
N ALA A 214 -0.12 13.05 -17.87
CA ALA A 214 0.25 13.99 -16.81
C ALA A 214 0.74 13.27 -15.52
N PHE A 215 0.33 12.02 -15.29
CA PHE A 215 0.81 11.23 -14.15
C PHE A 215 2.25 10.77 -14.32
N LYS A 216 2.75 10.57 -15.55
CA LYS A 216 4.11 10.06 -15.78
C LYS A 216 5.18 10.98 -15.20
N SER A 217 4.93 12.28 -15.18
CA SER A 217 5.84 13.28 -14.57
C SER A 217 5.86 13.28 -13.05
N ARG A 218 4.88 12.64 -12.40
CA ARG A 218 4.72 12.60 -10.93
C ARG A 218 4.98 11.22 -10.34
N ILE A 219 4.95 10.17 -11.16
CA ILE A 219 5.23 8.80 -10.74
C ILE A 219 6.73 8.55 -10.84
N HIS A 220 7.33 8.18 -9.72
CA HIS A 220 8.77 7.94 -9.58
C HIS A 220 9.12 6.48 -9.90
N ILE A 221 8.22 5.56 -9.55
CA ILE A 221 8.40 4.11 -9.78
C ILE A 221 7.20 3.60 -10.56
N VAL A 222 7.45 2.91 -11.67
CA VAL A 222 6.43 2.09 -12.32
C VAL A 222 6.93 0.65 -12.30
N LEU A 223 6.17 -0.23 -11.66
CA LEU A 223 6.44 -1.67 -11.64
C LEU A 223 5.30 -2.40 -12.37
N GLU A 224 5.63 -2.96 -13.52
CA GLU A 224 4.72 -3.77 -14.31
C GLU A 224 4.84 -5.25 -13.94
N TYR A 225 3.71 -5.86 -13.63
CA TYR A 225 3.59 -7.25 -13.28
C TYR A 225 3.02 -8.02 -14.46
N PRO A 226 3.80 -8.92 -15.09
CA PRO A 226 3.26 -9.80 -16.10
C PRO A 226 2.33 -10.85 -15.47
N ASN A 227 1.66 -11.62 -16.32
CA ASN A 227 1.01 -12.84 -15.88
C ASN A 227 2.03 -13.79 -15.24
N LEU A 228 1.62 -14.52 -14.20
CA LEU A 228 2.46 -15.54 -13.58
C LEU A 228 2.76 -16.65 -14.59
N ASP A 229 4.04 -16.87 -14.84
CA ASP A 229 4.50 -18.04 -15.59
C ASP A 229 4.48 -19.29 -14.72
N THR A 230 4.82 -20.44 -15.32
CA THR A 230 4.84 -21.72 -14.60
C THR A 230 5.88 -21.76 -13.49
N ALA A 231 7.00 -21.05 -13.64
CA ALA A 231 8.06 -21.01 -12.62
C ALA A 231 7.61 -20.21 -11.40
N ALA A 232 7.10 -19.00 -11.60
CA ALA A 232 6.55 -18.13 -10.57
C ALA A 232 5.37 -18.80 -9.84
N ARG A 233 4.46 -19.46 -10.57
CA ARG A 233 3.36 -20.23 -9.95
C ARG A 233 3.88 -21.36 -9.05
N ARG A 234 4.94 -22.05 -9.48
CA ARG A 234 5.56 -23.12 -8.69
C ARG A 234 6.23 -22.57 -7.44
N GLU A 235 6.94 -21.46 -7.55
CA GLU A 235 7.59 -20.79 -6.42
C GLU A 235 6.57 -20.31 -5.37
N ILE A 236 5.53 -19.60 -5.83
CA ILE A 236 4.43 -19.14 -4.99
C ILE A 236 3.71 -20.33 -4.34
N GLY A 237 3.39 -21.37 -5.12
CA GLY A 237 2.75 -22.58 -4.63
C GLY A 237 3.58 -23.26 -3.54
N ASN A 238 4.89 -23.48 -3.79
CA ASN A 238 5.80 -24.06 -2.79
C ASN A 238 5.84 -23.23 -1.50
N THR A 239 5.81 -21.91 -1.60
CA THR A 239 5.77 -21.01 -0.44
C THR A 239 4.50 -21.23 0.39
N PHE A 240 3.34 -21.40 -0.26
CA PHE A 240 2.10 -21.71 0.45
C PHE A 240 2.09 -23.13 1.03
N PHE A 241 2.56 -24.14 0.29
CA PHE A 241 2.61 -25.52 0.77
C PHE A 241 3.55 -25.70 1.96
N ASN A 242 4.69 -25.01 1.97
CA ASN A 242 5.61 -25.07 3.11
C ASN A 242 5.05 -24.36 4.36
N ARG A 243 4.00 -23.57 4.21
CA ARG A 243 3.26 -22.92 5.31
C ARG A 243 1.95 -23.62 5.66
N ALA A 244 1.56 -24.65 4.89
CA ALA A 244 0.36 -25.41 5.18
C ALA A 244 0.59 -26.28 6.44
N PRO A 245 -0.46 -26.54 7.25
CA PRO A 245 -0.35 -27.48 8.35
C PRO A 245 0.09 -28.86 7.84
N GLU A 246 0.83 -29.61 8.66
CA GLU A 246 1.36 -30.95 8.32
C GLU A 246 0.28 -31.97 7.90
N THR A 247 -0.99 -31.67 8.14
CA THR A 247 -2.15 -32.50 7.75
C THR A 247 -2.44 -32.50 6.24
N VAL A 248 -1.81 -31.61 5.47
CA VAL A 248 -1.99 -31.49 4.02
C VAL A 248 -0.82 -32.15 3.29
N ASP A 249 -0.93 -33.46 3.04
CA ASP A 249 0.07 -34.21 2.26
C ASP A 249 -0.17 -34.00 0.76
N ILE A 250 0.54 -33.03 0.18
CA ILE A 250 0.55 -32.78 -1.27
C ILE A 250 1.85 -33.29 -1.84
N ASN A 251 1.76 -34.36 -2.63
CA ASN A 251 2.93 -34.97 -3.23
C ASN A 251 3.56 -34.06 -4.31
N HIS A 252 4.82 -34.33 -4.66
CA HIS A 252 5.56 -33.51 -5.64
C HIS A 252 4.85 -33.43 -7.01
N GLY A 253 4.21 -34.52 -7.44
CA GLY A 253 3.48 -34.60 -8.70
C GLY A 253 2.27 -33.66 -8.76
N GLU A 254 1.54 -33.52 -7.65
CA GLU A 254 0.41 -32.60 -7.50
C GLU A 254 0.88 -31.15 -7.52
N ARG A 255 1.99 -30.82 -6.85
CA ARG A 255 2.60 -29.47 -6.90
C ARG A 255 2.96 -29.07 -8.34
N VAL A 256 3.54 -29.99 -9.10
CA VAL A 256 3.87 -29.77 -10.51
C VAL A 256 2.61 -29.60 -11.35
N ARG A 257 1.56 -30.40 -11.12
CA ARG A 257 0.29 -30.30 -11.84
C ARG A 257 -0.42 -28.97 -11.58
N LEU A 258 -0.45 -28.49 -10.34
CA LEU A 258 -1.03 -27.20 -9.96
C LEU A 258 -0.28 -26.02 -10.60
N SER A 259 1.05 -26.08 -10.67
CA SER A 259 1.84 -25.02 -11.33
C SER A 259 1.57 -24.86 -12.83
N LYS A 260 1.04 -25.90 -13.49
CA LYS A 260 0.65 -25.88 -14.92
C LYS A 260 -0.73 -25.26 -15.14
N LEU A 261 -1.57 -25.17 -14.11
CA LEU A 261 -2.86 -24.50 -14.20
C LEU A 261 -2.63 -22.99 -14.28
N ARG A 262 -3.42 -22.29 -15.11
CA ARG A 262 -3.37 -20.83 -15.24
C ARG A 262 -4.08 -20.15 -14.06
N LEU A 263 -3.55 -20.37 -12.86
CA LEU A 263 -4.03 -19.77 -11.61
C LEU A 263 -3.27 -18.49 -11.29
N ASN A 264 -3.96 -17.52 -10.71
CA ASN A 264 -3.30 -16.35 -10.11
C ASN A 264 -2.93 -16.62 -8.65
N GLY A 265 -2.14 -15.75 -8.03
CA GLY A 265 -1.67 -15.91 -6.66
C GLY A 265 -2.78 -15.96 -5.61
N ARG A 266 -3.93 -15.30 -5.84
CA ARG A 266 -5.10 -15.42 -4.94
C ARG A 266 -5.70 -16.82 -5.01
N GLN A 267 -5.81 -17.40 -6.21
CA GLN A 267 -6.32 -18.74 -6.43
C GLN A 267 -5.35 -19.83 -5.97
N LEU A 268 -4.04 -19.58 -6.00
CA LEU A 268 -3.04 -20.51 -5.46
C LEU A 268 -3.03 -20.59 -3.93
N LYS A 269 -3.56 -19.56 -3.25
CA LYS A 269 -3.66 -19.52 -1.79
C LYS A 269 -4.88 -20.28 -1.25
N THR A 270 -5.98 -20.32 -2.02
CA THR A 270 -7.27 -20.90 -1.64
C THR A 270 -7.29 -22.40 -1.87
#